data_AF-A0A2Z4LVH8-F1
#
_entry.id   AF-A0A2Z4LVH8-F1
#
_cell.length_a   1.000
_cell.length_b   1.000
_cell.length_c   1.000
_cell.angle_alpha   90.00
_cell.angle_beta   90.00
_cell.angle_gamma   90.00
#
_symmetry.space_group_name_H-M   'P 1'
#
loop_
_entity.id
_entity.type
_entity.pdbx_description
1 polymer ?
#
loop_
_entity_poly.entity_id
_entity_poly.type
_entity_poly.pdbx_seq_one_letter_code
_entity_poly.pdbx_strand_id
1 'polypeptide(L)' 'MDIFQIIFGRFVVELIGASIRYVVANIINKIKGKDFKPFSKFWTPDGSKYKKLETESANRIAALFVFVILLVLIFHFGQ' A
#
# COMPACT_ATOMS: atom_id res chain seq x y z
N MET A 1 -15.35 4.81 -19.34
CA MET A 1 -14.19 4.17 -18.69
C MET A 1 -14.48 2.68 -18.67
N ASP A 2 -13.66 1.87 -19.34
CA ASP A 2 -13.94 0.45 -19.45
C ASP A 2 -13.83 -0.22 -18.07
N ILE A 3 -14.71 -1.18 -17.78
CA ILE A 3 -14.72 -1.93 -16.51
C ILE A 3 -13.33 -2.50 -16.19
N PHE A 4 -12.59 -2.92 -17.21
CA PHE A 4 -11.20 -3.36 -17.09
C PHE A 4 -10.26 -2.30 -16.51
N GLN A 5 -10.41 -1.03 -16.90
CA GLN A 5 -9.58 0.07 -16.39
C GLN A 5 -9.86 0.35 -14.91
N ILE A 6 -11.12 0.25 -14.47
CA ILE A 6 -11.50 0.39 -13.06
C ILE A 6 -10.87 -0.72 -12.22
N ILE A 7 -11.00 -1.97 -12.66
CA ILE A 7 -10.46 -3.14 -11.96
C ILE A 7 -8.93 -3.08 -11.92
N PHE A 8 -8.31 -2.77 -13.06
CA PHE A 8 -6.85 -2.66 -13.16
C PHE A 8 -6.31 -1.53 -12.28
N GLY A 9 -6.93 -0.35 -12.33
CA GLY A 9 -6.54 0.80 -11.51
C GLY A 9 -6.62 0.48 -10.01
N ARG A 10 -7.71 -0.20 -9.58
CA ARG A 10 -7.84 -0.68 -8.20
C ARG A 10 -6.68 -1.59 -7.81
N PHE A 11 -6.35 -2.58 -8.63
CA PHE A 11 -5.29 -3.55 -8.36
C PHE A 11 -3.92 -2.87 -8.25
N VAL A 12 -3.64 -1.91 -9.14
CA VAL A 12 -2.39 -1.14 -9.12
C VAL A 12 -2.27 -0.31 -7.84
N VAL A 13 -3.32 0.41 -7.45
CA VAL A 13 -3.32 1.21 -6.22
C VAL A 13 -3.11 0.32 -5.00
N GLU A 14 -3.78 -0.82 -4.94
CA GLU A 14 -3.59 -1.79 -3.85
C GLU A 14 -2.14 -2.32 -3.83
N LEU A 15 -1.55 -2.59 -4.99
CA LEU A 15 -0.19 -3.13 -5.10
C LEU A 15 0.86 -2.13 -4.63
N ILE A 16 0.71 -0.86 -5.03
CA ILE A 16 1.55 0.25 -4.57
C ILE A 16 1.44 0.36 -3.05
N GLY A 17 0.21 0.36 -2.51
CA GLY A 17 -0.06 0.43 -1.08
C GLY A 17 0.58 -0.70 -0.28
N ALA A 18 0.42 -1.94 -0.75
CA ALA A 18 1.03 -3.12 -0.15
C ALA A 18 2.57 -3.03 -0.14
N SER A 19 3.15 -2.55 -1.24
CA SER A 19 4.60 -2.38 -1.39
C SER A 19 5.16 -1.35 -0.40
N ILE A 20 4.49 -0.20 -0.27
CA ILE A 20 4.86 0.84 0.71
C ILE A 20 4.82 0.26 2.12
N ARG A 21 3.70 -0.40 2.49
CA ARG A 21 3.53 -0.98 3.83
C ARG A 21 4.56 -2.06 4.12
N TYR A 22 4.88 -2.90 3.15
CA TYR A 22 5.91 -3.92 3.26
C TYR A 22 7.29 -3.32 3.53
N VAL A 23 7.69 -2.31 2.75
CA VAL A 23 8.99 -1.64 2.93
C VAL A 23 9.05 -0.96 4.30
N VAL A 24 8.05 -0.15 4.64
CA VAL A 24 8.01 0.58 5.93
C VAL A 24 8.03 -0.39 7.11
N ALA A 25 7.20 -1.43 7.09
CA ALA A 25 7.14 -2.40 8.18
C ALA A 25 8.45 -3.16 8.36
N ASN A 26 9.13 -3.54 7.27
CA ASN A 26 10.40 -4.26 7.37
C ASN A 26 11.57 -3.37 7.74
N ILE A 27 11.57 -2.09 7.35
CA ILE A 27 12.53 -1.10 7.88
C ILE A 27 12.34 -0.95 9.40
N ILE A 28 11.10 -0.76 9.86
CA ILE A 28 10.79 -0.65 11.29
C ILE A 28 11.19 -1.92 12.04
N ASN A 29 10.91 -3.11 11.48
CA ASN A 29 11.29 -4.36 12.11
C ASN A 29 12.81 -4.50 12.21
N LYS A 30 13.56 -4.13 11.16
CA LYS A 30 15.03 -4.12 11.17
C LYS A 30 15.57 -3.20 12.27
N ILE A 31 15.02 -1.99 12.40
CA ILE A 31 15.41 -1.03 13.44
C ILE A 31 15.11 -1.58 14.84
N LYS A 32 14.00 -2.29 15.00
CA LYS A 32 13.55 -2.85 16.30
C LYS A 32 14.11 -4.24 16.60
N GLY A 33 14.99 -4.79 15.76
CA GLY A 33 15.50 -6.16 15.91
C GLY A 33 14.41 -7.24 15.83
N LYS A 34 13.31 -6.98 15.11
CA LYS A 34 12.19 -7.92 14.93
C LYS A 34 12.30 -8.68 13.62
N ASP A 35 11.62 -9.82 13.54
CA ASP A 35 11.60 -10.66 12.36
C ASP A 35 11.03 -9.95 11.13
N PHE A 36 11.59 -10.33 9.99
CA PHE A 36 11.12 -9.91 8.69
C PHE A 36 9.71 -10.44 8.39
N LYS A 37 8.85 -9.60 7.83
CA LYS A 37 7.49 -9.97 7.40
C LYS A 37 7.46 -10.16 5.88
N PRO A 38 6.99 -11.31 5.38
CA PRO A 38 6.88 -11.56 3.94
C PRO A 38 5.83 -10.65 3.29
N PHE A 39 6.01 -10.37 2.00
CA PHE A 39 5.09 -9.53 1.23
C PHE A 39 3.65 -10.05 1.21
N SER A 40 3.47 -11.37 1.19
CA SER A 40 2.16 -12.04 1.25
C SER A 40 1.31 -11.55 2.43
N LYS A 41 1.93 -11.21 3.56
CA LYS A 41 1.23 -10.69 4.75
C LYS A 41 0.54 -9.33 4.52
N PHE A 42 0.97 -8.57 3.52
CA PHE A 42 0.43 -7.26 3.18
C PHE A 42 -0.46 -7.28 1.93
N TRP A 43 -0.25 -8.27 1.06
CA TRP A 43 -0.96 -8.41 -0.21
C TRP A 43 -2.14 -9.38 -0.14
N THR A 44 -1.88 -10.59 0.36
CA THR A 44 -2.85 -11.68 0.44
C THR A 44 -2.93 -12.15 1.89
N PRO A 45 -3.62 -11.41 2.77
CA PRO A 45 -3.71 -11.80 4.16
C PRO A 45 -4.46 -13.14 4.27
N ASP A 46 -3.82 -14.16 4.85
CA ASP A 46 -4.52 -15.38 5.24
C ASP A 46 -5.59 -15.04 6.28
N GLY A 47 -6.86 -15.33 5.99
CA GLY A 47 -7.96 -15.15 6.94
C GLY A 47 -9.33 -14.84 6.34
N SER A 48 -10.23 -14.33 7.20
CA SER A 48 -11.63 -14.05 6.87
C SER A 48 -11.78 -12.93 5.83
N LYS A 49 -12.95 -12.87 5.18
CA LYS A 49 -13.32 -11.78 4.25
C LYS A 49 -13.12 -10.39 4.87
N TYR A 50 -13.36 -10.25 6.17
CA TYR A 50 -13.16 -9.01 6.91
C TYR A 50 -11.69 -8.59 6.95
N LYS A 51 -10.78 -9.52 7.29
CA LYS A 51 -9.33 -9.26 7.33
C LYS A 51 -8.77 -8.90 5.95
N LYS A 52 -9.31 -9.52 4.90
CA LYS A 52 -9.00 -9.16 3.51
C LYS A 52 -9.43 -7.72 3.21
N LEU A 53 -10.67 -7.36 3.53
CA LEU A 53 -11.19 -6.00 3.31
C LEU A 53 -10.40 -4.95 4.08
N GLU A 54 -10.04 -5.23 5.33
CA GLU A 54 -9.22 -4.36 6.16
C GLU A 54 -7.84 -4.14 5.53
N THR A 55 -7.21 -5.20 5.05
CA THR A 55 -5.88 -5.13 4.42
C THR A 55 -5.91 -4.36 3.11
N GLU A 56 -6.89 -4.64 2.24
CA GLU A 56 -7.08 -3.89 0.99
C GLU A 56 -7.31 -2.40 1.27
N SER A 57 -8.14 -2.08 2.28
CA SER A 57 -8.41 -0.69 2.67
C SER A 57 -7.16 0.01 3.19
N ALA A 58 -6.39 -0.67 4.04
CA ALA A 58 -5.12 -0.14 4.54
C ALA A 58 -4.08 0.05 3.41
N ASN A 59 -4.06 -0.82 2.40
CA ASN A 59 -3.21 -0.64 1.21
C ASN A 59 -3.65 0.60 0.42
N ARG A 60 -4.95 0.77 0.15
CA ARG A 60 -5.47 1.95 -0.55
C ARG A 60 -5.16 3.25 0.19
N ILE A 61 -5.30 3.27 1.52
CA ILE A 61 -4.96 4.44 2.34
C ILE A 61 -3.46 4.74 2.27
N ALA A 62 -2.59 3.72 2.34
CA ALA A 62 -1.14 3.91 2.24
C ALA A 62 -0.74 4.47 0.86
N ALA A 63 -1.32 3.95 -0.22
CA ALA A 63 -1.09 4.46 -1.57
C ALA A 63 -1.56 5.91 -1.72
N LEU A 64 -2.76 6.24 -1.20
CA LEU A 64 -3.30 7.59 -1.21
C LEU A 64 -2.38 8.57 -0.47
N PHE A 65 -1.88 8.18 0.70
CA PHE A 65 -1.00 9.03 1.50
C PHE A 65 0.28 9.39 0.74
N VAL A 66 0.91 8.40 0.08
CA VAL A 66 2.09 8.64 -0.75
C VAL A 66 1.75 9.50 -1.95
N PHE A 67 0.60 9.28 -2.59
CA PHE A 67 0.15 10.11 -3.72
C PHE A 67 -0.04 11.58 -3.32
N VAL A 68 -0.68 11.85 -2.17
CA VAL A 68 -0.86 13.21 -1.65
C VAL A 68 0.48 13.87 -1.37
N ILE A 69 1.43 13.16 -0.73
CA ILE A 69 2.77 13.69 -0.49
C ILE A 69 3.47 14.05 -1.81
N LEU A 70 3.41 13.17 -2.81
CA LEU A 70 4.00 13.42 -4.11
C LEU A 70 3.39 14.65 -4.79
N LEU A 71 2.07 14.82 -4.74
CA LEU A 71 1.41 16.01 -5.26
C LEU A 71 1.90 17.27 -4.55
N VAL A 72 1.94 17.27 -3.22
CA VAL A 72 2.44 18.42 -2.44
C VAL A 72 3.88 18.77 -2.84
N LEU A 73 4.75 17.77 -2.98
CA LEU A 73 6.15 17.99 -3.38
C LEU A 73 6.24 18.56 -4.80
N ILE A 74 5.46 18.05 -5.75
CA ILE A 74 5.45 18.55 -7.13
C ILE A 74 4.95 19.99 -7.18
N PHE A 75 3.88 20.33 -6.47
CA PHE A 75 3.34 21.69 -6.46
C PHE A 75 4.24 22.68 -5.72
N HIS A 76 4.94 22.24 -4.67
CA HIS A 76 5.79 23.11 -3.87
C HIS A 76 7.17 23.36 -4.49
N PHE A 77 7.77 22.35 -5.13
CA PHE A 77 9.12 22.42 -5.71
C PHE A 77 9.13 22.49 -7.24
N GLY A 78 7.98 22.32 -7.90
CA GLY A 78 7.83 22.40 -9.36
C GLY A 78 7.36 23.77 -9.86
N GLN A 79 7.26 24.78 -8.99
CA GLN A 79 7.18 26.20 -9.33
C GLN A 79 8.59 26.80 -9.33
#